data_AF-A0A927RRI1-F1
#
_entry.id   AF-A0A927RRI1-F1
#
_cell.length_a   1.000
_cell.length_b   1.000
_cell.length_c   1.000
_cell.angle_alpha   90.00
_cell.angle_beta   90.00
_cell.angle_gamma   90.00
#
_symmetry.space_group_name_H-M   'P 1'
#
loop_
_entity.id
_entity.type
_entity.pdbx_description
1 polymer ?
#
loop_
_entity_poly.entity_id
_entity_poly.type
_entity_poly.pdbx_seq_one_letter_code
_entity_poly.pdbx_strand_id
1 'polypeptide(L)' 'MKKINLPLSKQDISTLRAGDCVLLSGKMFTARDAGHKRLVAMIEQNQTLPIDLKNACIYYV' A
#
# COMPACT_ATOMS: atom_id res chain seq x y z
N MET A 1 -2.46 -21.44 0.71
CA MET A 1 -2.70 -20.03 0.29
C MET A 1 -2.99 -19.22 1.54
N LYS A 2 -2.16 -18.21 1.85
CA LYS A 2 -2.33 -17.36 3.04
C LYS A 2 -3.40 -16.31 2.77
N LYS A 3 -4.29 -16.04 3.72
CA LYS A 3 -5.30 -14.98 3.61
C LYS A 3 -4.87 -13.81 4.47
N ILE A 4 -4.78 -12.62 3.89
CA ILE A 4 -4.28 -11.43 4.56
C ILE A 4 -5.28 -10.30 4.37
N ASN A 5 -5.62 -9.64 5.48
CA ASN A 5 -6.50 -8.49 5.45
C ASN A 5 -5.67 -7.19 5.41
N LEU A 6 -6.15 -6.20 4.67
CA LEU A 6 -5.56 -4.86 4.60
C LEU A 6 -6.26 -3.91 5.59
N PRO A 7 -5.54 -2.96 6.22
CA PRO A 7 -4.11 -2.68 6.05
C PRO A 7 -3.20 -3.75 6.68
N LEU A 8 -2.04 -3.98 6.06
CA LEU A 8 -1.05 -4.96 6.54
C LEU A 8 -0.54 -4.59 7.94
N SER A 9 -0.54 -5.56 8.85
CA SER A 9 0.15 -5.42 10.13
C SER A 9 1.63 -5.85 10.01
N LYS A 10 2.47 -5.38 10.94
CA LYS A 10 3.86 -5.86 11.04
C LYS A 10 3.94 -7.37 11.26
N GLN A 11 2.96 -7.96 11.93
CA GLN A 11 2.88 -9.39 12.18
C GLN A 11 2.54 -10.15 10.89
N ASP A 12 1.64 -9.65 10.05
CA ASP A 12 1.33 -10.27 8.76
C ASP A 12 2.59 -10.30 7.89
N ILE A 13 3.31 -9.17 7.81
CA ILE A 13 4.55 -9.03 7.03
C ILE A 13 5.62 -10.01 7.50
N SER A 14 5.81 -10.19 8.82
CA SER A 14 6.84 -11.09 9.35
C SER A 14 6.57 -12.57 9.04
N THR A 15 5.33 -12.93 8.72
CA THR A 15 4.98 -14.30 8.34
C THR A 15 5.20 -14.61 6.86
N LEU A 16 5.41 -13.60 6.01
CA LEU A 16 5.53 -13.76 4.56
C LEU A 16 6.91 -14.27 4.15
N ARG A 17 6.92 -15.15 3.14
CA ARG A 17 8.14 -15.66 2.49
C ARG A 17 8.01 -15.55 0.98
N ALA A 18 9.14 -15.41 0.30
CA ALA A 18 9.17 -15.42 -1.16
C ALA A 18 8.58 -16.75 -1.69
N GLY A 19 7.73 -16.65 -2.72
CA GLY A 19 7.01 -17.80 -3.29
C GLY A 19 5.65 -18.11 -2.64
N ASP A 20 5.28 -17.43 -1.55
CA ASP A 20 3.95 -17.61 -0.95
C ASP A 20 2.83 -17.13 -1.89
N CYS A 21 1.83 -17.99 -2.12
CA CYS A 21 0.55 -17.56 -2.69
C CYS A 21 -0.33 -16.94 -1.59
N VAL A 22 -0.68 -15.66 -1.79
CA VAL A 22 -1.50 -14.86 -0.87
C VAL A 22 -2.83 -14.45 -1.51
N LEU A 23 -3.88 -14.38 -0.70
CA LEU A 23 -5.15 -13.75 -1.02
C LEU A 23 -5.28 -12.49 -0.15
N LEU A 24 -5.28 -11.33 -0.80
CA LEU A 24 -5.46 -10.04 -0.13
C LEU A 24 -6.94 -9.66 -0.11
N SER A 25 -7.41 -9.16 1.04
CA SER A 25 -8.78 -8.67 1.22
C SER A 25 -8.77 -7.33 1.95
N GLY A 26 -9.48 -6.33 1.44
CA GLY A 26 -9.61 -5.02 2.08
C GLY A 26 -9.33 -3.86 1.14
N LYS A 27 -9.11 -2.67 1.71
CA LYS A 27 -8.94 -1.43 0.93
C LYS A 27 -7.53 -1.33 0.36
N MET A 28 -7.45 -1.07 -0.94
CA MET A 28 -6.21 -0.87 -1.68
C MET A 28 -6.37 0.30 -2.65
N PHE A 29 -5.29 1.02 -2.89
CA PHE A 29 -5.25 2.13 -3.85
C PHE A 29 -4.48 1.70 -5.10
N THR A 30 -4.91 2.16 -6.26
CA THR A 30 -4.16 1.99 -7.51
C THR A 30 -3.42 3.28 -7.81
N ALA A 31 -2.12 3.17 -8.08
CA ALA A 31 -1.33 4.31 -8.50
C ALA A 31 -0.11 3.85 -9.27
N ARG A 32 0.26 4.64 -10.29
CA ARG A 32 1.44 4.44 -11.12
C ARG A 32 2.29 5.72 -11.15
N ASP A 33 3.03 5.97 -12.22
CA ASP A 33 3.98 7.07 -12.36
C ASP A 33 3.36 8.43 -11.97
N ALA A 34 2.23 8.81 -12.57
CA ALA A 34 1.58 10.10 -12.31
C ALA A 34 1.05 10.23 -10.88
N GLY A 35 0.50 9.14 -10.32
CA GLY A 35 0.00 9.09 -8.96
C GLY A 35 1.11 9.26 -7.93
N HIS A 36 2.22 8.53 -8.11
CA HIS A 36 3.40 8.66 -7.26
C HIS A 36 4.02 10.05 -7.35
N LYS A 37 4.19 10.59 -8.57
CA LYS A 37 4.73 11.94 -8.77
C LYS A 37 3.90 13.02 -8.07
N ARG A 38 2.57 12.92 -8.15
CA ARG A 38 1.66 13.85 -7.48
C ARG A 38 1.78 13.76 -5.95
N LEU A 39 1.77 12.55 -5.40
CA LEU A 39 1.89 12.35 -3.94
C LEU A 39 3.22 12.92 -3.42
N VAL A 40 4.34 12.66 -4.11
CA VAL A 40 5.65 13.22 -3.74
C VAL A 40 5.65 14.75 -3.76
N ALA A 41 5.14 15.36 -4.84
CA ALA A 41 5.08 16.82 -4.93
C ALA A 41 4.23 17.45 -3.81
N MET A 42 3.15 16.80 -3.40
CA MET A 42 2.32 17.26 -2.27
C MET A 42 3.08 17.16 -0.93
N ILE A 43 3.85 16.09 -0.72
CA ILE A 43 4.71 15.94 0.48
C ILE A 43 5.77 17.04 0.53
N GLU A 44 6.47 17.29 -0.58
CA GLU A 44 7.50 18.32 -0.68
C GLU A 44 6.94 19.73 -0.40
N GLN A 45 5.68 19.95 -0.76
CA GLN A 45 4.97 21.21 -0.54
C GLN A 45 4.25 21.29 0.81
N ASN A 46 4.45 20.30 1.71
CA ASN A 46 3.74 20.20 2.99
C ASN A 46 2.20 20.27 2.87
N GLN A 47 1.66 19.78 1.75
CA GLN A 47 0.22 19.73 1.52
C GLN A 47 -0.43 18.50 2.15
N THR A 48 -1.69 18.64 2.54
CA THR A 48 -2.50 17.51 3.03
C THR A 48 -2.68 16.49 1.93
N LEU A 49 -2.32 15.23 2.21
CA LEU A 49 -2.48 14.14 1.26
C LEU A 49 -3.96 13.72 1.13
N PRO A 50 -4.41 13.29 -0.06
CA PRO A 50 -5.78 12.84 -0.28
C PRO A 50 -6.07 11.48 0.39
N ILE A 51 -5.02 10.78 0.83
CA ILE A 51 -5.08 9.49 1.53
C ILE A 51 -4.03 9.47 2.65
N ASP A 52 -4.32 8.77 3.74
CA ASP A 52 -3.29 8.42 4.72
C ASP A 52 -2.40 7.31 4.12
N LEU A 53 -1.11 7.60 3.97
CA LEU A 53 -0.14 6.65 3.43
C LEU A 53 0.32 5.62 4.47
N LYS A 54 0.10 5.86 5.77
CA LYS A 54 0.52 4.95 6.82
C LYS A 54 -0.23 3.63 6.70
N ASN A 55 0.51 2.55 6.44
CA ASN A 55 -0.01 1.19 6.20
C ASN A 55 -0.96 1.06 4.99
N ALA A 56 -1.05 2.08 4.13
CA ALA A 56 -1.81 1.98 2.89
C ALA A 56 -1.15 0.98 1.93
N CYS A 57 -1.98 0.16 1.28
CA CYS A 57 -1.52 -0.74 0.23
C CYS A 57 -1.70 -0.06 -1.14
N ILE A 58 -0.62 0.07 -1.90
CA ILE A 58 -0.64 0.60 -3.26
C ILE A 58 -0.38 -0.54 -4.24
N TYR A 59 -1.31 -0.77 -5.15
CA TYR A 59 -1.14 -1.66 -6.28
C TYR A 59 -0.68 -0.87 -7.49
N TYR A 60 0.54 -1.16 -7.93
CA TYR A 60 1.13 -0.55 -9.11
C TYR A 60 0.56 -1.22 -10.37
N VAL A 61 -0.20 -0.45 -11.16
CA VAL A 61 -0.83 -0.86 -12.42
C VAL A 61 -0.56 0.18 -13.50
#